data_AF-A0A5C5FKN6-F1
#
_entry.id   AF-A0A5C5FKN6-F1
#
_cell.length_a   1.000
_cell.length_b   1.000
_cell.length_c   1.000
_cell.angle_alpha   90.00
_cell.angle_beta   90.00
_cell.angle_gamma   90.00
#
_symmetry.space_group_name_H-M   'P 1'
#
loop_
_entity.id
_entity.type
_entity.pdbx_description
1 polymer ?
#
loop_
_entity_poly.entity_id
_entity_poly.type
_entity_poly.pdbx_seq_one_letter_code
_entity_poly.pdbx_strand_id
1 'polypeptide(L)'
;MADTRIDQPLDSLPYYDRDADLHPELRPAINSQIAVELRSLLPKSSSANPSNLSHLPPPRPLPSASTHPLLASELARVESKRPLRPDEGLDTTRYAMPFPPEQDQDSVAAWEAAHRSSLAQLEHQRLRSLNGTLLQQLGGNKWRVDNFALENAIQRVEKEGEGVKEEVDEVNRRRKADQEKAGETLSRLEKRWTELVSSGVQLEIGSVALEEQLVELRARHADLQRRVAAVSQ
;
A
#
# COMPACT_ATOMS: atom_id res chain seq x y z
N MET A 1 -31.39 -9.29 9.04
CA MET A 1 -31.25 -9.31 7.57
C MET A 1 -29.83 -9.77 7.29
N ALA A 2 -29.68 -11.03 6.88
CA ALA A 2 -28.36 -11.61 6.63
C ALA A 2 -27.71 -10.87 5.46
N ASP A 3 -26.51 -10.36 5.68
CA ASP A 3 -25.69 -9.68 4.69
C ASP A 3 -25.21 -10.73 3.67
N THR A 4 -26.07 -11.05 2.70
CA THR A 4 -25.69 -11.79 1.49
C THR A 4 -24.91 -10.85 0.58
N ARG A 5 -23.78 -10.34 1.06
CA ARG A 5 -22.71 -9.92 0.16
C ARG A 5 -22.22 -11.19 -0.49
N ILE A 6 -22.77 -11.45 -1.67
CA ILE A 6 -22.12 -12.33 -2.63
C ILE A 6 -20.73 -11.70 -2.77
N ASP A 7 -19.71 -12.36 -2.24
CA ASP A 7 -18.31 -12.12 -2.61
C ASP A 7 -18.21 -12.52 -4.09
N GLN A 8 -18.85 -11.73 -4.95
CA GLN A 8 -18.64 -11.79 -6.38
C GLN A 8 -17.21 -11.31 -6.54
N PRO A 9 -16.28 -12.19 -6.94
CA PRO A 9 -14.93 -11.74 -7.20
C PRO A 9 -15.06 -10.63 -8.24
N LEU A 10 -14.60 -9.42 -7.89
CA LEU A 10 -14.46 -8.32 -8.82
C LEU A 10 -13.52 -8.81 -9.92
N ASP A 11 -14.09 -9.12 -11.08
CA ASP A 11 -13.34 -9.64 -12.21
C ASP A 11 -12.69 -8.46 -12.94
N SER A 12 -11.36 -8.48 -12.96
CA SER A 12 -10.54 -7.56 -13.75
C SER A 12 -9.38 -8.38 -14.29
N LEU A 13 -9.04 -8.19 -15.57
CA LEU A 13 -8.04 -9.00 -16.24
C LEU A 13 -6.79 -8.16 -16.60
N PRO A 14 -5.95 -7.73 -15.63
CA PRO A 14 -4.78 -6.87 -15.89
C PRO A 14 -3.83 -7.33 -17.00
N TYR A 15 -3.67 -8.64 -17.25
CA TYR A 15 -2.80 -9.13 -18.31
C TYR A 15 -3.44 -9.10 -19.70
N TYR A 16 -4.77 -8.98 -19.79
CA TYR A 16 -5.53 -8.94 -21.04
C TYR A 16 -6.04 -7.52 -21.36
N ASP A 17 -6.59 -6.83 -20.37
CA ASP A 17 -7.18 -5.49 -20.47
C ASP A 17 -6.07 -4.43 -20.63
N ARG A 18 -5.81 -4.03 -21.88
CA ARG A 18 -4.79 -3.02 -22.21
C ARG A 18 -5.34 -1.60 -22.31
N ASP A 19 -6.63 -1.39 -22.04
CA ASP A 19 -7.31 -0.12 -22.26
C ASP A 19 -6.70 1.03 -21.46
N ALA A 20 -6.24 0.77 -20.23
CA ALA A 20 -5.58 1.77 -19.40
C ALA A 20 -4.19 2.19 -19.91
N ASP A 21 -3.55 1.37 -20.74
CA ASP A 21 -2.27 1.66 -21.38
C ASP A 21 -2.47 2.27 -22.78
N LEU A 22 -3.52 1.85 -23.49
CA LEU A 22 -3.92 2.40 -24.79
C LEU A 22 -4.52 3.81 -24.67
N HIS A 23 -5.26 4.08 -23.60
CA HIS A 23 -5.97 5.33 -23.36
C HIS A 23 -5.55 5.95 -22.01
N PRO A 24 -4.47 6.75 -21.98
CA PRO A 24 -3.96 7.33 -20.73
C PRO A 24 -4.97 8.29 -20.06
N GLU A 25 -5.87 8.89 -20.82
CA GLU A 25 -7.00 9.71 -20.35
C GLU A 25 -8.00 8.97 -19.44
N LEU A 26 -8.08 7.64 -19.47
CA LEU A 26 -9.01 6.89 -18.63
C LEU A 26 -8.62 6.96 -17.14
N ARG A 27 -7.33 6.93 -16.81
CA ARG A 27 -6.84 6.96 -15.42
C ARG A 27 -7.29 8.22 -14.66
N PRO A 28 -7.09 9.45 -15.16
CA PRO A 28 -7.57 10.64 -14.45
C PRO A 28 -9.09 10.71 -14.36
N ALA A 29 -9.82 10.25 -15.40
CA ALA A 29 -11.28 10.19 -15.36
C ALA A 29 -11.79 9.24 -14.26
N ILE A 30 -11.25 8.02 -14.19
CA ILE A 30 -11.56 7.04 -13.14
C ILE A 30 -11.21 7.58 -11.76
N ASN A 31 -10.01 8.16 -11.59
CA ASN A 31 -9.60 8.76 -10.32
C ASN A 31 -10.55 9.90 -9.88
N SER A 32 -11.08 10.67 -10.82
CA SER A 32 -12.06 11.73 -10.51
C SER A 32 -13.37 11.15 -9.98
N GLN A 33 -13.86 10.04 -10.56
CA GLN A 33 -15.06 9.34 -10.11
C GLN A 33 -14.85 8.70 -8.74
N ILE A 34 -13.70 8.03 -8.53
CA ILE A 34 -13.31 7.49 -7.22
C ILE A 34 -13.29 8.61 -6.18
N ALA A 35 -12.74 9.79 -6.50
CA ALA A 35 -12.70 10.91 -5.57
C ALA A 35 -14.11 11.43 -5.21
N VAL A 36 -15.06 11.42 -6.15
CA VAL A 36 -16.46 11.78 -5.87
C VAL A 36 -17.09 10.78 -4.90
N GLU A 37 -16.90 9.48 -5.13
CA GLU A 37 -17.40 8.42 -4.24
C GLU A 37 -16.75 8.49 -2.86
N LEU A 38 -15.43 8.70 -2.80
CA LEU A 38 -14.70 8.85 -1.54
C LEU A 38 -15.22 10.04 -0.72
N ARG A 39 -15.61 11.16 -1.33
CA ARG A 39 -16.22 12.27 -0.58
C ARG A 39 -17.51 11.88 0.15
N SER A 40 -18.25 10.89 -0.37
CA SER A 40 -19.45 10.39 0.31
C SER A 40 -19.11 9.48 1.50
N LEU A 41 -17.98 8.76 1.42
CA LEU A 41 -17.53 7.78 2.42
C LEU A 41 -16.66 8.39 3.53
N LEU A 42 -15.95 9.49 3.25
CA LEU A 42 -15.14 10.16 4.26
C LEU A 42 -16.02 10.84 5.32
N PRO A 43 -15.60 10.81 6.59
CA PRO A 43 -16.30 11.49 7.67
C PRO A 43 -16.33 13.00 7.40
N LYS A 44 -17.51 13.62 7.54
CA LYS A 44 -17.72 15.07 7.32
C LYS A 44 -17.00 15.96 8.34
N SER A 45 -16.52 15.38 9.44
CA SER A 45 -15.78 16.06 10.51
C SER A 45 -14.48 15.31 10.78
N SER A 46 -13.39 16.06 10.96
CA SER A 46 -12.05 15.52 11.24
C SER A 46 -11.96 14.72 12.55
N SER A 47 -12.96 14.83 13.43
CA SER A 47 -13.03 14.11 14.71
C SER A 47 -13.76 12.76 14.61
N ALA A 48 -14.44 12.46 13.51
CA ALA A 48 -15.15 11.20 13.36
C ALA A 48 -14.23 10.14 12.74
N ASN A 49 -14.23 8.93 13.31
CA ASN A 49 -13.45 7.83 12.78
C ASN A 49 -13.96 7.46 11.38
N PRO A 50 -13.09 7.41 10.36
CA PRO A 50 -13.51 7.02 9.02
C PRO A 50 -13.99 5.56 9.02
N SER A 51 -15.16 5.32 8.39
CA SER A 51 -15.78 3.99 8.30
C SER A 51 -14.85 2.93 7.67
N ASN A 52 -13.89 3.36 6.86
CA ASN A 52 -12.97 2.49 6.12
C ASN A 52 -11.75 2.04 6.94
N LEU A 53 -11.52 2.59 8.13
CA LEU A 53 -10.35 2.26 8.98
C LEU A 53 -10.73 1.43 10.21
N SER A 54 -11.88 0.77 10.22
CA SER A 54 -12.34 -0.08 11.34
C SER A 54 -11.45 -1.29 11.61
N HIS A 55 -10.67 -1.73 10.61
CA HIS A 55 -9.71 -2.83 10.71
C HIS A 55 -8.37 -2.39 11.34
N LEU A 56 -8.09 -1.08 11.39
CA LEU A 56 -6.89 -0.60 12.05
C LEU A 56 -7.12 -0.61 13.57
N PRO A 57 -6.10 -0.96 14.36
CA PRO A 57 -6.19 -0.81 15.80
C PRO A 57 -6.48 0.67 16.15
N PRO A 58 -7.21 0.93 17.24
CA PRO A 58 -7.45 2.30 17.67
C PRO A 58 -6.10 3.01 17.88
N PRO A 59 -6.00 4.32 17.58
CA PRO A 59 -4.77 5.05 17.74
C PRO A 59 -4.28 4.91 19.18
N ARG A 60 -3.01 4.53 19.35
CA ARG A 60 -2.40 4.41 20.67
C ARG A 60 -2.43 5.80 21.33
N PRO A 61 -2.94 5.93 22.57
CA PRO A 61 -2.96 7.22 23.24
C PRO A 61 -1.54 7.75 23.37
N LEU A 62 -1.37 9.04 23.08
CA LEU A 62 -0.10 9.73 23.34
C LEU A 62 0.20 9.66 24.84
N PRO A 63 1.47 9.53 25.23
CA PRO A 63 1.85 9.51 26.63
C PRO A 63 1.37 10.77 27.37
N SER A 64 0.47 10.58 28.32
CA SER A 64 -0.10 11.65 29.14
C SER A 64 0.90 12.12 30.20
N ALA A 65 0.80 13.39 30.59
CA ALA A 65 1.56 13.96 31.72
C ALA A 65 1.35 13.18 33.04
N SER A 66 0.21 12.50 33.20
CA SER A 66 -0.08 11.65 34.37
C SER A 66 0.70 10.34 34.39
N THR A 67 0.98 9.76 33.22
CA THR A 67 1.58 8.42 33.11
C THR A 67 3.07 8.50 32.85
N HIS A 68 3.49 9.44 31.99
CA HIS A 68 4.88 9.63 31.57
C HIS A 68 5.21 11.12 31.49
N PRO A 69 5.48 11.78 32.64
CA PRO A 69 5.68 13.22 32.68
C PRO A 69 6.86 13.69 31.82
N LEU A 70 7.97 12.95 31.82
CA LEU A 70 9.16 13.27 31.02
C LEU A 70 8.90 13.17 29.52
N LEU A 71 8.13 12.17 29.09
CA LEU A 71 7.86 11.98 27.68
C LEU A 71 6.80 12.98 27.18
N ALA A 72 5.81 13.29 28.01
CA ALA A 72 4.83 14.34 27.73
C ALA A 72 5.50 15.73 27.59
N SER A 73 6.49 16.06 28.44
CA SER A 73 7.23 17.32 28.32
C SER A 73 8.08 17.37 27.04
N GLU A 74 8.72 16.26 26.67
CA GLU A 74 9.49 16.18 25.42
C GLU A 74 8.60 16.29 24.19
N LEU A 75 7.42 15.65 24.19
CA LEU A 75 6.45 15.79 23.13
C LEU A 75 5.98 17.24 22.99
N ALA A 76 5.63 17.91 24.09
CA ALA A 76 5.26 19.32 24.08
C ALA A 76 6.39 20.23 23.56
N ARG A 77 7.65 19.93 23.91
CA ARG A 77 8.83 20.64 23.39
C ARG A 77 8.96 20.45 21.87
N VAL A 78 8.84 19.22 21.38
CA VAL A 78 8.91 18.88 19.95
C VAL A 78 7.75 19.51 19.18
N GLU A 79 6.52 19.46 19.71
CA GLU A 79 5.35 20.14 19.14
C GLU A 79 5.57 21.65 19.03
N SER A 80 6.20 22.26 20.04
CA SER A 80 6.60 23.67 20.02
C SER A 80 7.83 23.97 19.15
N LYS A 81 8.38 22.96 18.46
CA LYS A 81 9.58 23.03 17.60
C LYS A 81 10.79 23.66 18.28
N ARG A 82 10.90 23.54 19.60
CA ARG A 82 12.05 24.05 20.35
C ARG A 82 13.19 23.03 20.26
N PRO A 83 14.43 23.45 19.92
CA PRO A 83 15.57 22.54 19.95
C PRO A 83 15.83 22.05 21.38
N LEU A 84 16.55 20.93 21.53
CA LEU A 84 17.06 20.51 22.84
C LEU A 84 17.98 21.61 23.37
N ARG A 85 17.93 21.90 24.67
CA ARG A 85 18.90 22.84 25.21
C ARG A 85 20.31 22.24 25.14
N PRO A 86 21.36 23.04 24.85
CA PRO A 86 22.73 22.54 24.78
C PRO A 86 23.20 21.86 26.08
N ASP A 87 22.68 22.31 27.22
CA ASP A 87 22.94 21.83 28.59
C ASP A 87 22.11 20.60 29.00
N GLU A 88 21.01 20.31 28.29
CA GLU A 88 20.17 19.12 28.52
C GLU A 88 20.57 17.94 27.63
N GLY A 89 21.64 18.09 26.83
CA GLY A 89 22.20 17.07 25.96
C GLY A 89 23.05 16.04 26.70
N LEU A 90 23.79 15.23 25.93
CA LEU A 90 24.76 14.31 26.50
C LEU A 90 25.87 15.09 27.21
N ASP A 91 25.94 14.96 28.53
CA ASP A 91 26.99 15.59 29.33
C ASP A 91 28.37 14.98 29.03
N THR A 92 29.16 15.70 28.23
CA THR A 92 30.54 15.33 27.90
C THR A 92 31.54 15.74 29.00
N THR A 93 31.14 16.62 29.93
CA THR A 93 32.03 17.15 30.98
C THR A 93 32.37 16.08 32.02
N ARG A 94 31.50 15.08 32.19
CA ARG A 94 31.75 13.89 33.03
C ARG A 94 33.03 13.13 32.68
N TYR A 95 33.47 13.18 31.42
CA TYR A 95 34.66 12.47 30.94
C TYR A 95 35.93 13.33 30.96
N ALA A 96 35.82 14.62 31.25
CA ALA A 96 36.97 15.52 31.43
C ALA A 96 37.48 15.46 32.87
N MET A 97 38.79 15.63 33.07
CA MET A 97 39.36 15.66 34.42
C MET A 97 38.71 16.79 35.23
N PRO A 98 38.05 16.49 36.37
CA PRO A 98 37.37 17.49 37.16
C PRO A 98 38.40 18.37 37.85
N PHE A 99 38.32 19.68 37.62
CA PHE A 99 39.07 20.67 38.34
C PHE A 99 38.08 21.64 38.99
N PRO A 100 38.28 22.07 40.26
CA PRO A 100 37.43 23.07 40.87
C PRO A 100 37.40 24.34 40.01
N PRO A 101 36.22 24.95 39.76
CA PRO A 101 36.16 26.20 39.03
C PRO A 101 36.98 27.27 39.76
N GLU A 102 37.54 28.24 39.03
CA GLU A 102 38.43 29.27 39.60
C GLU A 102 37.83 30.02 40.79
N GLN A 103 36.49 30.11 40.84
CA GLN A 103 35.73 30.78 41.88
C GLN A 103 35.63 29.98 43.20
N ASP A 104 35.79 28.66 43.15
CA ASP A 104 35.61 27.75 44.29
C ASP A 104 36.92 27.08 44.75
N GLN A 105 38.07 27.59 44.33
CA GLN A 105 39.37 27.02 44.70
C GLN A 105 39.67 27.09 46.20
N ASP A 106 39.07 28.03 46.92
CA ASP A 106 39.23 28.15 48.37
C ASP A 106 38.28 27.21 49.16
N SER A 107 37.35 26.54 48.47
CA SER A 107 36.35 25.67 49.09
C SER A 107 36.83 24.23 49.20
N VAL A 108 36.94 23.73 50.44
CA VAL A 108 37.30 22.32 50.72
C VAL A 108 36.30 21.35 50.07
N ALA A 109 35.01 21.68 50.07
CA ALA A 109 33.97 20.83 49.50
C ALA A 109 34.12 20.66 47.98
N ALA A 110 34.54 21.71 47.27
CA ALA A 110 34.79 21.65 45.82
C ALA A 110 35.97 20.74 45.48
N TRP A 111 37.05 20.79 46.29
CA TRP A 111 38.18 19.88 46.18
C TRP A 111 37.84 18.43 46.51
N GLU A 112 37.02 18.18 47.53
CA GLU A 112 36.54 16.82 47.84
C GLU A 112 35.69 16.22 46.71
N ALA A 113 34.83 17.03 46.10
CA ALA A 113 34.03 16.61 44.95
C ALA A 113 34.90 16.31 43.73
N ALA A 114 35.86 17.18 43.42
CA ALA A 114 36.83 16.96 42.34
C ALA A 114 37.67 15.70 42.58
N HIS A 115 38.12 15.47 43.82
CA HIS A 115 38.87 14.27 44.21
C HIS A 115 38.06 12.98 44.06
N ARG A 116 36.80 12.97 44.52
CA ARG A 116 35.92 11.80 44.33
C ARG A 116 35.68 11.49 42.85
N SER A 117 35.46 12.53 42.03
CA SER A 117 35.27 12.38 40.60
C SER A 117 36.54 11.94 39.87
N SER A 118 37.73 12.40 40.30
CA SER A 118 39.00 11.95 39.71
C SER A 118 39.32 10.49 40.06
N LEU A 119 39.00 10.03 41.28
CA LEU A 119 39.10 8.61 41.64
C LEU A 119 38.19 7.74 40.78
N ALA A 120 36.94 8.17 40.54
CA ALA A 120 36.04 7.47 39.63
C ALA A 120 36.63 7.36 38.21
N GLN A 121 37.25 8.45 37.72
CA GLN A 121 37.89 8.46 36.41
C GLN A 121 39.12 7.56 36.34
N LEU A 122 39.94 7.50 37.39
CA LEU A 122 41.08 6.59 37.47
C LEU A 122 40.62 5.14 37.31
N GLU A 123 39.57 4.74 38.03
CA GLU A 123 39.00 3.40 37.92
C GLU A 123 38.38 3.15 36.53
N HIS A 124 37.71 4.14 35.94
CA HIS A 124 37.24 4.03 34.55
C HIS A 124 38.39 3.81 33.55
N GLN A 125 39.52 4.52 33.70
CA GLN A 125 40.69 4.32 32.83
C GLN A 125 41.33 2.95 33.06
N ARG A 126 41.37 2.48 34.32
CA ARG A 126 41.85 1.14 34.65
C ARG A 126 40.99 0.06 33.97
N LEU A 127 39.66 0.16 34.08
CA LEU A 127 38.73 -0.75 33.42
C LEU A 127 38.84 -0.68 31.89
N ARG A 128 38.99 0.53 31.34
CA ARG A 128 39.19 0.73 29.89
C ARG A 128 40.47 0.03 29.41
N SER A 129 41.57 0.16 30.14
CA SER A 129 42.82 -0.54 29.83
C SER A 129 42.66 -2.06 29.89
N LEU A 130 42.00 -2.58 30.94
CA LEU A 130 41.72 -4.02 31.07
C LEU A 130 40.83 -4.52 29.93
N ASN A 131 39.75 -3.81 29.61
CA ASN A 131 38.89 -4.14 28.48
C ASN A 131 39.65 -4.06 27.14
N GLY A 132 40.55 -3.08 26.99
CA GLY A 132 41.45 -2.96 25.84
C GLY A 132 42.36 -4.17 25.69
N THR A 133 42.95 -4.66 26.79
CA THR A 133 43.78 -5.88 26.75
C THR A 133 42.97 -7.13 26.37
N LEU A 134 41.74 -7.26 26.87
CA LEU A 134 40.85 -8.36 26.50
C LEU A 134 40.44 -8.28 25.02
N LEU A 135 40.13 -7.07 24.54
CA LEU A 135 39.76 -6.85 23.15
C LEU A 135 40.93 -7.11 22.20
N GLN A 136 42.16 -6.75 22.59
CA GLN A 136 43.35 -7.03 21.77
C GLN A 136 43.58 -8.54 21.61
N GLN A 137 43.30 -9.32 22.66
CA GLN A 137 43.47 -10.78 22.64
C GLN A 137 42.33 -11.51 21.92
N LEU A 138 41.07 -11.13 22.20
CA LEU A 138 39.88 -11.89 21.79
C LEU A 138 39.06 -11.22 20.68
N GLY A 139 39.20 -9.91 20.49
CA GLY A 139 38.35 -9.11 19.61
C GLY A 139 38.41 -9.55 18.15
N GLY A 140 39.62 -9.82 17.63
CA GLY A 140 39.78 -10.29 16.26
C GLY A 140 39.09 -11.64 15.99
N ASN A 141 39.14 -12.56 16.95
CA ASN A 141 38.49 -13.87 16.82
C ASN A 141 36.97 -13.76 16.97
N LYS A 142 36.48 -12.97 17.94
CA LYS A 142 35.05 -12.70 18.09
C LYS A 142 34.44 -12.08 16.84
N TRP A 143 35.11 -11.07 16.26
CA TRP A 143 34.64 -10.39 15.05
C TRP A 143 34.53 -11.35 13.85
N ARG A 144 35.47 -12.29 13.70
CA ARG A 144 35.40 -13.31 12.64
C ARG A 144 34.22 -14.25 12.81
N VAL A 145 33.95 -14.70 14.04
CA VAL A 145 32.78 -15.56 14.34
C VAL A 145 31.48 -14.80 14.07
N ASP A 146 31.41 -13.54 14.45
CA ASP A 146 30.24 -12.70 14.20
C ASP A 146 30.02 -12.45 12.70
N ASN A 147 31.08 -12.16 11.95
CA ASN A 147 31.00 -12.02 10.50
C ASN A 147 30.51 -13.32 9.85
N PHE A 148 31.05 -14.48 10.25
CA PHE A 148 30.57 -15.77 9.75
C PHE A 148 29.08 -15.99 10.08
N ALA A 149 28.62 -15.64 11.28
CA ALA A 149 27.21 -15.74 11.64
C ALA A 149 26.34 -14.79 10.79
N LEU A 150 26.82 -13.56 10.53
CA LEU A 150 26.15 -12.59 9.67
C LEU A 150 26.09 -13.05 8.20
N GLU A 151 27.19 -13.58 7.66
CA GLU A 151 27.23 -14.13 6.30
C GLU A 151 26.22 -15.27 6.13
N ASN A 152 26.14 -16.19 7.10
CA ASN A 152 25.12 -17.25 7.08
C ASN A 152 23.69 -16.70 7.21
N ALA A 153 23.48 -15.64 7.99
CA ALA A 153 22.18 -15.00 8.12
C ALA A 153 21.77 -14.32 6.80
N ILE A 154 22.70 -13.65 6.13
CA ILE A 154 22.49 -13.05 4.81
C ILE A 154 22.11 -14.13 3.80
N GLN A 155 22.90 -15.19 3.68
CA GLN A 155 22.63 -16.29 2.75
C GLN A 155 21.25 -16.94 2.99
N ARG A 156 20.83 -17.09 4.26
CA ARG A 156 19.50 -17.60 4.59
C ARG A 156 18.40 -16.66 4.09
N VAL A 157 18.52 -15.35 4.38
CA VAL A 157 17.53 -14.35 3.97
C VAL A 157 17.48 -14.21 2.45
N GLU A 158 18.63 -14.28 1.77
CA GLU A 158 18.70 -14.27 0.31
C GLU A 158 17.98 -15.48 -0.28
N LYS A 159 18.23 -16.69 0.25
CA LYS A 159 17.54 -17.91 -0.18
C LYS A 159 16.03 -17.86 0.07
N GLU A 160 15.60 -17.35 1.23
CA GLU A 160 14.19 -17.14 1.52
C GLU A 160 13.57 -16.13 0.54
N GLY A 161 14.29 -15.05 0.22
CA GLY A 161 13.87 -14.05 -0.76
C GLY A 161 13.79 -14.60 -2.19
N GLU A 162 14.70 -15.49 -2.57
CA GLU A 162 14.64 -16.21 -3.86
C GLU A 162 13.43 -17.14 -3.91
N GLY A 163 13.19 -17.93 -2.84
CA GLY A 163 12.01 -18.79 -2.76
C GLY A 163 10.68 -18.03 -2.89
N VAL A 164 10.55 -16.89 -2.19
CA VAL A 164 9.35 -16.04 -2.31
C VAL A 164 9.21 -15.45 -3.72
N LYS A 165 10.32 -15.08 -4.38
CA LYS A 165 10.26 -14.60 -5.77
C LYS A 165 9.78 -15.70 -6.72
N GLU A 166 10.25 -16.93 -6.56
CA GLU A 166 9.81 -18.06 -7.38
C GLU A 166 8.31 -18.34 -7.18
N GLU A 167 7.82 -18.32 -5.93
CA GLU A 167 6.39 -18.46 -5.62
C GLU A 167 5.55 -17.34 -6.26
N VAL A 168 6.00 -16.08 -6.17
CA VAL A 168 5.33 -14.94 -6.80
C VAL A 168 5.30 -15.09 -8.32
N ASP A 169 6.41 -15.51 -8.92
CA ASP A 169 6.51 -15.73 -10.37
C ASP A 169 5.60 -16.88 -10.82
N GLU A 170 5.51 -17.98 -10.07
CA GLU A 170 4.60 -19.07 -10.36
C GLU A 170 3.14 -18.61 -10.32
N VAL A 171 2.74 -17.88 -9.26
CA VAL A 171 1.39 -17.32 -9.13
C VAL A 171 1.10 -16.36 -10.28
N ASN A 172 2.04 -15.50 -10.64
CA ASN A 172 1.87 -14.55 -11.75
C ASN A 172 1.77 -15.27 -13.10
N ARG A 173 2.57 -16.30 -13.35
CA ARG A 173 2.48 -17.14 -14.56
C ARG A 173 1.13 -17.81 -14.67
N ARG A 174 0.66 -18.43 -13.59
CA ARG A 174 -0.67 -19.06 -13.54
C ARG A 174 -1.77 -18.04 -13.78
N ARG A 175 -1.72 -16.90 -13.07
CA ARG A 175 -2.69 -15.80 -13.24
C ARG A 175 -2.74 -15.32 -14.69
N LYS A 176 -1.57 -15.13 -15.32
CA LYS A 176 -1.50 -14.71 -16.72
C LYS A 176 -2.16 -15.73 -17.65
N ALA A 177 -1.85 -17.01 -17.51
CA ALA A 177 -2.44 -18.07 -18.34
C ALA A 177 -3.98 -18.15 -18.18
N ASP A 178 -4.46 -18.05 -16.94
CA ASP A 178 -5.90 -18.07 -16.65
C ASP A 178 -6.61 -16.83 -17.25
N GLN A 179 -6.00 -15.64 -17.14
CA GLN A 179 -6.56 -14.40 -17.69
C GLN A 179 -6.52 -14.35 -19.21
N GLU A 180 -5.44 -14.79 -19.85
CA GLU A 180 -5.35 -14.87 -21.32
C GLU A 180 -6.42 -15.81 -21.88
N LYS A 181 -6.61 -16.98 -21.26
CA LYS A 181 -7.66 -17.94 -21.64
C LYS A 181 -9.06 -17.35 -21.46
N ALA A 182 -9.33 -16.67 -20.34
CA ALA A 182 -10.61 -16.00 -20.10
C ALA A 182 -10.85 -14.89 -21.14
N GLY A 183 -9.85 -14.05 -21.41
CA GLY A 183 -9.90 -13.00 -22.42
C GLY A 183 -10.18 -13.52 -23.83
N GLU A 184 -9.55 -14.63 -24.24
CA GLU A 184 -9.86 -15.30 -25.51
C GLU A 184 -11.33 -15.75 -25.58
N THR A 185 -11.87 -16.31 -24.49
CA THR A 185 -13.28 -16.69 -24.45
C THR A 185 -14.21 -15.49 -24.52
N LEU A 186 -13.87 -14.37 -23.86
CA LEU A 186 -14.62 -13.12 -23.93
C LEU A 186 -14.62 -12.54 -25.35
N SER A 187 -13.46 -12.45 -26.00
CA SER A 187 -13.37 -11.96 -27.38
C SER A 187 -14.17 -12.82 -28.36
N ARG A 188 -14.18 -14.14 -28.18
CA ARG A 188 -15.02 -15.05 -28.98
C ARG A 188 -16.51 -14.81 -28.74
N LEU A 189 -16.91 -14.63 -27.48
CA LEU A 189 -18.31 -14.36 -27.13
C LEU A 189 -18.77 -13.00 -27.64
N GLU A 190 -17.90 -11.98 -27.56
CA GLU A 190 -18.15 -10.65 -28.11
C GLU A 190 -18.35 -10.69 -29.62
N LYS A 191 -17.45 -11.36 -30.36
CA LYS A 191 -17.61 -11.54 -31.81
C LYS A 191 -18.94 -12.22 -32.14
N ARG A 192 -19.24 -13.34 -31.49
CA ARG A 192 -20.52 -14.05 -31.69
C ARG A 192 -21.72 -13.16 -31.35
N TRP A 193 -21.63 -12.35 -30.30
CA TRP A 193 -22.67 -11.41 -29.93
C TRP A 193 -22.86 -10.35 -31.03
N THR A 194 -21.79 -9.74 -31.54
CA THR A 194 -21.88 -8.76 -32.65
C THR A 194 -22.46 -9.38 -33.93
N GLU A 195 -22.08 -10.62 -34.25
CA GLU A 195 -22.63 -11.37 -35.38
C GLU A 195 -24.13 -11.64 -35.21
N LEU A 196 -24.56 -12.06 -34.01
CA LEU A 196 -25.98 -12.31 -33.70
C LEU A 196 -26.80 -11.02 -33.74
N VAL A 197 -26.28 -9.92 -33.21
CA VAL A 197 -26.95 -8.61 -33.29
C VAL A 197 -27.06 -8.15 -34.74
N SER A 198 -25.99 -8.26 -35.52
CA SER A 198 -25.99 -7.92 -36.95
C SER A 198 -26.99 -8.79 -37.73
N SER A 199 -26.98 -10.10 -37.50
CA SER A 199 -27.92 -11.04 -38.13
C SER A 199 -29.36 -10.76 -37.74
N GLY A 200 -29.62 -10.42 -36.47
CA GLY A 200 -30.95 -10.01 -36.01
C GLY A 200 -31.44 -8.76 -36.74
N VAL A 201 -30.60 -7.73 -36.82
CA VAL A 201 -30.92 -6.50 -37.56
C VAL A 201 -31.16 -6.79 -39.05
N GLN A 202 -30.35 -7.64 -39.67
CA GLN A 202 -30.56 -8.05 -41.07
C GLN A 202 -31.88 -8.80 -41.29
N LEU A 203 -32.27 -9.66 -40.34
CA LEU A 203 -33.52 -10.41 -40.40
C LEU A 203 -34.74 -9.50 -40.22
N GLU A 204 -34.67 -8.51 -39.33
CA GLU A 204 -35.70 -7.49 -39.17
C GLU A 204 -35.86 -6.66 -40.46
N ILE A 205 -34.75 -6.21 -41.07
CA ILE A 205 -34.79 -5.49 -42.36
C ILE A 205 -35.40 -6.37 -43.46
N GLY A 206 -35.01 -7.64 -43.54
CA GLY A 206 -35.56 -8.58 -44.51
C GLY A 206 -37.06 -8.84 -44.31
N SER A 207 -37.51 -8.92 -43.05
CA SER A 207 -38.92 -9.12 -42.71
C SER A 207 -39.77 -7.92 -43.14
N VAL A 208 -39.30 -6.70 -42.84
CA VAL A 208 -39.97 -5.46 -43.27
C VAL A 208 -40.07 -5.38 -44.80
N ALA A 209 -39.00 -5.72 -45.53
CA ALA A 209 -39.03 -5.73 -46.99
C ALA A 209 -39.99 -6.78 -47.58
N LEU A 210 -40.07 -7.96 -46.96
CA LEU A 210 -41.03 -9.01 -47.37
C LEU A 210 -42.47 -8.62 -47.04
N GLU A 211 -42.71 -7.95 -45.92
CA GLU A 211 -44.03 -7.41 -45.57
C GLU A 211 -44.49 -6.36 -46.60
N GLU A 212 -43.60 -5.48 -47.04
CA GLU A 212 -43.89 -4.50 -48.10
C GLU A 212 -44.29 -5.20 -49.42
N GLN A 213 -43.53 -6.22 -49.84
CA GLN A 213 -43.84 -7.01 -51.03
C GLN A 213 -45.17 -7.77 -50.90
N LEU A 214 -45.49 -8.29 -49.71
CA LEU A 214 -46.76 -8.96 -49.44
C LEU A 214 -47.94 -7.99 -49.54
N VAL A 215 -47.79 -6.76 -49.04
CA VAL A 215 -48.81 -5.71 -49.18
C VAL A 215 -49.04 -5.40 -50.67
N GLU A 216 -47.97 -5.24 -51.46
CA GLU A 216 -48.08 -4.98 -52.89
C GLU A 216 -48.75 -6.14 -53.65
N LEU A 217 -48.36 -7.39 -53.37
CA LEU A 217 -48.95 -8.59 -53.96
C LEU A 217 -50.43 -8.75 -53.60
N ARG A 218 -50.79 -8.49 -52.34
CA ARG A 218 -52.19 -8.52 -51.89
C ARG A 218 -53.03 -7.45 -52.61
N ALA A 219 -52.48 -6.25 -52.81
CA ALA A 219 -53.16 -5.19 -53.56
C ALA A 219 -53.39 -5.61 -55.02
N ARG A 220 -52.37 -6.18 -55.69
CA ARG A 220 -52.50 -6.71 -57.06
C ARG A 220 -53.50 -7.86 -57.15
N HIS A 221 -53.49 -8.78 -56.18
CA HIS A 221 -54.45 -9.89 -56.16
C HIS A 221 -55.89 -9.41 -56.00
N ALA A 222 -56.13 -8.45 -55.09
CA ALA A 222 -57.45 -7.84 -54.90
C ALA A 222 -57.93 -7.06 -56.14
N ASP A 223 -57.02 -6.44 -56.89
CA ASP A 223 -57.35 -5.79 -58.16
C ASP A 223 -57.72 -6.81 -59.24
N LEU A 224 -56.93 -7.88 -59.40
CA LEU A 224 -57.24 -8.97 -60.33
C LEU A 224 -58.57 -9.67 -59.98
N GLN A 225 -58.83 -9.95 -58.70
CA GLN A 225 -60.11 -10.52 -58.25
C GLN A 225 -61.28 -9.62 -58.61
N ARG A 226 -61.16 -8.30 -58.42
CA ARG A 226 -62.18 -7.33 -58.87
C ARG A 226 -62.40 -7.39 -60.38
N ARG A 227 -61.32 -7.48 -61.17
CA ARG A 227 -61.41 -7.60 -62.63
C ARG A 227 -62.07 -8.91 -63.08
N VAL A 228 -61.76 -10.03 -62.44
CA VAL A 228 -62.40 -11.33 -62.74
C VAL A 228 -63.89 -11.31 -62.35
N ALA A 229 -64.23 -10.73 -61.21
CA ALA A 229 -65.63 -10.56 -60.78
C ALA A 229 -66.42 -9.67 -61.76
N ALA A 230 -65.79 -8.64 -62.34
CA ALA A 230 -66.40 -7.78 -63.34
C ALA A 230 -66.57 -8.45 -64.73
N VAL A 231 -65.80 -9.50 -65.04
CA VAL A 231 -65.88 -10.25 -66.30
C VAL A 231 -66.85 -11.46 -66.20
N SER A 232 -67.22 -11.86 -64.98
CA SER A 232 -68.15 -12.97 -64.71
C SER A 232 -69.60 -12.53 -64.46
N GLN A 233 -69.90 -11.24 -64.62
CA GLN A 233 -71.25 -10.65 -64.73
C GLN A 233 -71.54 -10.29 -66.17
#